data_AF-A0A957PDN7-F1
#
_entry.id   AF-A0A957PDN7-F1
#
_cell.length_a   1.000
_cell.length_b   1.000
_cell.length_c   1.000
_cell.angle_alpha   90.00
_cell.angle_beta   90.00
_cell.angle_gamma   90.00
#
_symmetry.space_group_name_H-M   'P 1'
#
loop_
_entity.id
_entity.type
_entity.pdbx_description
1 polymer ?
#
loop_
_entity_poly.entity_id
_entity_poly.type
_entity_poly.pdbx_seq_one_letter_code
_entity_poly.pdbx_strand_id
1 'polypeptide(L)'
;MHPIALRQQPNRVDRDTIIKRAEYAAASVLEYYILDERGIETEFYGLRKGVYEPLPRPDGIIRSEVLPGFQFRIQDLYDQPAPPQMINDPIYSGFISPLYRQERLRAERAEARAEQYAALLKKAGLLPPE
;
A
#
# COMPACT_ATOMS: atom_id res chain seq x y z
N MET A 1 19.75 -46.21 -5.65
CA MET A 1 18.45 -45.52 -5.79
C MET A 1 17.95 -45.18 -4.40
N HIS A 2 17.97 -43.91 -4.00
CA HIS A 2 17.41 -43.45 -2.73
C HIS A 2 16.19 -42.58 -3.02
N PRO A 3 15.03 -42.81 -2.38
CA PRO A 3 13.84 -41.99 -2.61
C PRO A 3 14.00 -40.63 -1.93
N ILE A 4 13.66 -39.57 -2.65
CA ILE A 4 13.58 -38.21 -2.13
C ILE A 4 12.33 -38.15 -1.24
N ALA A 5 12.54 -37.96 0.07
CA ALA A 5 11.46 -37.63 0.97
C ALA A 5 10.86 -36.28 0.55
N LEU A 6 9.62 -36.31 0.06
CA LEU A 6 8.76 -35.14 -0.06
C LEU A 6 8.66 -34.50 1.33
N ARG A 7 9.42 -33.42 1.52
CA ARG A 7 9.37 -32.55 2.69
C ARG A 7 7.99 -31.89 2.70
N GLN A 8 7.02 -32.54 3.31
CA GLN A 8 5.73 -31.93 3.61
C GLN A 8 6.02 -30.72 4.51
N GLN A 9 5.86 -29.50 3.98
CA GLN A 9 5.86 -28.32 4.82
C GLN A 9 4.57 -28.34 5.64
N PRO A 10 4.64 -28.46 6.97
CA PRO A 10 3.43 -28.51 7.78
C PRO A 10 2.75 -27.15 7.77
N ASN A 11 1.42 -27.16 7.65
CA ASN A 11 0.48 -26.04 7.79
C ASN A 11 1.03 -24.87 8.61
N ARG A 12 1.40 -23.79 7.91
CA ARG A 12 1.97 -22.56 8.47
C ARG A 12 0.92 -21.52 8.86
N VAL A 13 -0.35 -21.78 8.56
CA VAL A 13 -1.45 -20.81 8.67
C VAL A 13 -2.10 -20.81 10.06
N ASP A 14 -2.29 -21.99 10.69
CA ASP A 14 -3.13 -22.11 11.89
C ASP A 14 -2.46 -21.79 13.24
N ARG A 15 -1.12 -21.66 13.30
CA ARG A 15 -0.39 -21.41 14.56
C ARG A 15 0.17 -20.00 14.71
N ASP A 16 0.10 -19.17 13.67
CA ASP A 16 0.91 -17.95 13.57
C ASP A 16 0.18 -16.66 13.98
N THR A 17 -1.15 -16.65 14.08
CA THR A 17 -1.95 -15.44 14.38
C THR A 17 -2.37 -15.30 15.84
N ILE A 18 -2.50 -16.39 16.60
CA ILE A 18 -2.96 -16.35 18.01
C ILE A 18 -1.77 -16.21 18.98
N ILE A 19 -0.65 -16.90 18.72
CA ILE A 19 0.54 -16.84 19.62
C ILE A 19 1.25 -15.48 19.53
N LYS A 20 1.30 -14.85 18.34
CA LYS A 20 1.99 -13.56 18.18
C LYS A 20 1.25 -12.36 18.79
N ARG A 21 -0.08 -12.41 18.96
CA ARG A 21 -0.84 -11.28 19.53
C ARG A 21 -0.43 -10.97 20.98
N ALA A 22 -0.25 -11.99 21.81
CA ALA A 22 0.18 -11.78 23.19
C ALA A 22 1.61 -11.22 23.27
N GLU A 23 2.51 -11.70 22.39
CA GLU A 23 3.88 -11.22 22.29
C GLU A 23 3.96 -9.77 21.81
N TYR A 24 3.18 -9.38 20.79
CA TYR A 24 3.13 -8.00 20.31
C TYR A 24 2.50 -7.04 21.32
N ALA A 25 1.49 -7.49 22.06
CA ALA A 25 0.91 -6.72 23.16
C ALA A 25 1.94 -6.51 24.29
N ALA A 26 2.68 -7.55 24.67
CA ALA A 26 3.76 -7.46 25.64
C ALA A 26 4.89 -6.52 25.17
N ALA A 27 5.15 -6.48 23.86
CA ALA A 27 6.08 -5.55 23.23
C ALA A 27 5.51 -4.14 22.99
N SER A 28 4.28 -3.85 23.42
CA SER A 28 3.60 -2.55 23.28
C SER A 28 3.44 -2.06 21.83
N VAL A 29 3.26 -2.99 20.88
CA VAL A 29 2.92 -2.63 19.49
C VAL A 29 1.50 -2.05 19.47
N LEU A 30 1.39 -0.76 19.17
CA LEU A 30 0.14 -0.01 19.36
C LEU A 30 -0.96 -0.37 18.35
N GLU A 31 -0.61 -0.80 17.14
CA GLU A 31 -1.54 -1.26 16.11
C GLU A 31 -1.01 -2.52 15.44
N TYR A 32 -1.90 -3.48 15.17
CA TYR A 32 -1.56 -4.77 14.57
C TYR A 32 -2.56 -5.14 13.48
N TYR A 33 -2.08 -5.23 12.23
CA TYR A 33 -2.90 -5.53 11.07
C TYR A 33 -2.55 -6.91 10.52
N ILE A 34 -3.56 -7.73 10.33
CA ILE A 34 -3.48 -9.04 9.69
C ILE A 34 -4.08 -8.85 8.31
N LEU A 35 -3.28 -9.09 7.27
CA LEU A 35 -3.70 -8.97 5.89
C LEU A 35 -3.67 -10.36 5.25
N ASP A 36 -4.81 -10.80 4.75
CA ASP A 36 -4.94 -11.99 3.91
C ASP A 36 -5.12 -11.56 2.46
N GLU A 37 -4.45 -12.23 1.53
CA GLU A 37 -4.52 -11.92 0.09
C GLU A 37 -5.95 -12.05 -0.47
N ARG A 38 -6.77 -12.92 0.15
CA ARG A 38 -8.16 -13.17 -0.25
C ARG A 38 -9.18 -12.37 0.57
N GLY A 39 -8.72 -11.67 1.60
CA GLY A 39 -9.54 -10.86 2.50
C GLY A 39 -10.47 -11.62 3.44
N ILE A 40 -10.28 -12.93 3.58
CA ILE A 40 -11.10 -13.78 4.45
C ILE A 40 -10.69 -13.60 5.91
N GLU A 41 -9.40 -13.42 6.17
CA GLU A 41 -8.82 -13.28 7.53
C GLU A 41 -8.26 -11.88 7.81
N THR A 42 -8.61 -10.89 6.98
CA THR A 42 -8.11 -9.52 7.14
C THR A 42 -8.75 -8.83 8.34
N GLU A 43 -7.92 -8.47 9.32
CA GLU A 43 -8.34 -7.94 10.61
C GLU A 43 -7.39 -6.84 11.08
N PHE A 44 -7.93 -5.85 11.78
CA PHE A 44 -7.20 -4.66 12.22
C PHE A 44 -7.41 -4.45 13.70
N TYR A 45 -6.33 -4.34 14.48
CA TYR A 45 -6.40 -4.19 15.92
C TYR A 45 -5.61 -2.99 16.43
N GLY A 46 -6.11 -2.36 17.48
CA GLY A 46 -5.42 -1.35 18.28
C GLY A 46 -5.20 -1.85 19.70
N LEU A 47 -4.08 -1.48 20.32
CA LEU A 47 -3.76 -1.85 21.69
C LEU A 47 -4.49 -0.92 22.67
N ARG A 48 -5.29 -1.51 23.56
CA ARG A 48 -6.08 -0.84 24.59
C ARG A 48 -5.90 -1.55 25.91
N LYS A 49 -5.35 -0.84 26.92
CA LYS A 49 -5.11 -1.40 28.26
C LYS A 49 -4.36 -2.75 28.24
N GLY A 50 -3.42 -2.92 27.29
CA GLY A 50 -2.62 -4.13 27.13
C GLY A 50 -3.30 -5.27 26.36
N VAL A 51 -4.49 -5.04 25.79
CA VAL A 51 -5.23 -6.03 24.98
C VAL A 51 -5.52 -5.45 23.60
N TYR A 52 -5.48 -6.30 22.57
CA TYR A 52 -5.87 -5.90 21.23
C TYR A 52 -7.39 -5.89 21.06
N GLU A 53 -7.92 -4.74 20.66
CA GLU A 53 -9.33 -4.54 20.32
C GLU A 53 -9.46 -4.21 18.82
N PRO A 54 -10.51 -4.66 18.13
CA PRO A 54 -10.71 -4.34 16.72
C PRO A 54 -10.78 -2.83 16.47
N LEU A 55 -10.11 -2.35 15.42
CA LEU A 55 -10.20 -0.95 15.01
C LEU A 55 -11.55 -0.65 14.33
N PRO A 56 -12.11 0.56 14.55
CA PRO A 56 -13.32 0.98 13.87
C PRO A 56 -13.08 1.12 12.36
N ARG A 57 -14.03 0.63 11.56
CA ARG A 57 -14.01 0.67 10.09
C ARG A 57 -15.25 1.35 9.50
N PRO A 58 -15.54 2.62 9.85
CA PRO A 58 -16.68 3.33 9.29
C PRO A 58 -16.54 3.40 7.78
N ASP A 59 -17.61 3.04 7.06
CA ASP A 59 -17.66 3.04 5.60
C ASP A 59 -16.53 2.24 4.93
N GLY A 60 -16.02 1.20 5.59
CA GLY A 60 -14.94 0.37 5.07
C GLY A 60 -13.57 1.06 5.04
N ILE A 61 -13.40 2.19 5.76
CA ILE A 61 -12.15 2.92 5.86
C ILE A 61 -11.48 2.62 7.21
N ILE A 62 -10.23 2.18 7.16
CA ILE A 62 -9.35 2.10 8.34
C ILE A 62 -8.61 3.43 8.48
N ARG A 63 -8.59 3.96 9.70
CA ARG A 63 -7.81 5.14 10.08
C ARG A 63 -6.89 4.74 11.21
N SER A 64 -5.59 4.95 11.02
CA SER A 64 -4.63 4.72 12.10
C SER A 64 -4.78 5.82 13.15
N GLU A 65 -4.78 5.41 14.40
CA GLU A 65 -4.73 6.27 15.58
C GLU A 65 -3.29 6.59 15.98
N VAL A 66 -2.33 5.75 15.56
CA VAL A 66 -0.89 5.88 15.84
C VAL A 66 -0.18 6.72 14.79
N LEU A 67 -0.60 6.63 13.52
CA LEU A 67 0.00 7.34 12.39
C LEU A 67 -0.96 8.42 11.87
N PRO A 68 -0.77 9.69 12.26
CA PRO A 68 -1.67 10.78 11.86
C PRO A 68 -1.81 10.89 10.34
N GLY A 69 -3.05 10.88 9.86
CA GLY A 69 -3.38 10.99 8.44
C GLY A 69 -3.22 9.69 7.65
N PHE A 70 -2.69 8.62 8.24
CA PHE A 70 -2.63 7.31 7.59
C PHE A 70 -4.00 6.64 7.65
N GLN A 71 -4.59 6.44 6.48
CA GLN A 71 -5.90 5.84 6.31
C GLN A 71 -6.02 5.19 4.94
N PHE A 72 -6.88 4.19 4.80
CA PHE A 72 -7.10 3.47 3.55
C PHE A 72 -8.48 2.80 3.53
N ARG A 73 -9.03 2.58 2.34
CA ARG A 73 -10.20 1.72 2.19
C ARG A 73 -9.75 0.26 2.22
N ILE A 74 -10.47 -0.57 2.95
CA ILE A 74 -10.20 -2.01 3.01
C ILE A 74 -10.29 -2.63 1.62
N GLN A 75 -11.25 -2.18 0.79
CA GLN A 75 -11.42 -2.67 -0.57
C GLN A 75 -10.18 -2.41 -1.45
N ASP A 76 -9.52 -1.26 -1.26
CA ASP A 76 -8.35 -0.87 -2.07
C ASP A 76 -7.11 -1.75 -1.79
N LEU A 77 -7.11 -2.54 -0.70
CA LEU A 77 -6.10 -3.58 -0.47
C LEU A 77 -6.18 -4.70 -1.52
N TYR A 78 -7.37 -4.95 -2.07
CA TYR A 78 -7.63 -6.03 -3.03
C TYR A 78 -7.75 -5.51 -4.45
N ASP A 79 -8.44 -4.38 -4.63
CA ASP A 79 -8.63 -3.75 -5.94
C ASP A 79 -7.33 -3.17 -6.49
N GLN A 80 -6.36 -2.87 -5.61
CA GLN A 80 -5.04 -2.34 -5.93
C GLN A 80 -5.09 -1.20 -6.97
N PRO A 81 -5.79 -0.09 -6.65
CA PRO A 81 -5.92 1.03 -7.57
C PRO A 81 -4.54 1.60 -7.95
N ALA A 82 -4.43 2.09 -9.17
CA ALA A 82 -3.18 2.64 -9.65
C ALA A 82 -2.80 3.91 -8.86
N PRO A 83 -1.50 4.18 -8.63
CA PRO A 83 -1.07 5.36 -7.87
C PRO A 83 -1.69 6.71 -8.34
N PRO A 84 -1.86 6.98 -9.65
CA PRO A 84 -2.56 8.20 -10.12
C PRO A 84 -3.99 8.36 -9.62
N GLN A 85 -4.72 7.25 -9.45
CA GLN A 85 -6.09 7.26 -8.93
C GLN A 85 -6.09 7.59 -7.43
N MET A 86 -5.16 7.00 -6.69
CA MET A 86 -5.04 7.21 -5.24
C MET A 86 -4.67 8.66 -4.89
N ILE A 87 -3.76 9.31 -5.63
CA ILE A 87 -3.31 10.68 -5.29
C ILE A 87 -4.41 11.72 -5.30
N ASN A 88 -5.35 11.58 -6.24
CA ASN A 88 -6.48 12.50 -6.38
C ASN A 88 -7.61 12.16 -5.42
N ASP A 89 -7.51 11.05 -4.69
CA ASP A 89 -8.51 10.61 -3.74
C ASP A 89 -8.35 11.34 -2.39
N PRO A 90 -9.43 11.95 -1.86
CA PRO A 90 -9.40 12.60 -0.54
C PRO A 90 -8.93 11.68 0.60
N ILE A 91 -9.15 10.35 0.49
CA ILE A 91 -8.71 9.38 1.49
C ILE A 91 -7.17 9.29 1.53
N TYR A 92 -6.50 9.30 0.39
CA TYR A 92 -5.05 9.08 0.32
C TYR A 92 -4.24 10.37 0.19
N SER A 93 -4.84 11.45 -0.31
CA SER A 93 -4.13 12.71 -0.63
C SER A 93 -3.44 13.38 0.56
N GLY A 94 -3.90 13.12 1.79
CA GLY A 94 -3.29 13.61 3.03
C GLY A 94 -2.01 12.86 3.43
N PHE A 95 -1.85 11.61 3.00
CA PHE A 95 -0.70 10.75 3.34
C PHE A 95 0.26 10.53 2.17
N ILE A 96 -0.25 10.46 0.92
CA ILE A 96 0.57 10.33 -0.28
C ILE A 96 1.33 11.66 -0.50
N SER A 97 2.53 11.68 0.06
CA SER A 97 3.44 12.81 0.27
C SER A 97 3.62 13.76 -0.95
N PRO A 98 3.91 15.06 -0.70
CA PRO A 98 4.41 16.02 -1.69
C PRO A 98 5.52 15.53 -2.61
N LEU A 99 6.34 14.56 -2.18
CA LEU A 99 7.44 14.00 -2.98
C LEU A 99 6.95 13.30 -4.25
N TYR A 100 5.83 12.57 -4.18
CA TYR A 100 5.24 11.94 -5.36
C TYR A 100 4.73 12.99 -6.35
N ARG A 101 4.12 14.09 -5.84
CA ARG A 101 3.72 15.24 -6.65
C ARG A 101 4.91 15.92 -7.31
N GLN A 102 6.03 16.07 -6.60
CA GLN A 102 7.25 16.67 -7.15
C GLN A 102 7.88 15.83 -8.27
N GLU A 103 7.97 14.52 -8.09
CA GLU A 103 8.51 13.62 -9.13
C GLU A 103 7.60 13.58 -10.37
N ARG A 104 6.27 13.56 -10.20
CA ARG A 104 5.31 13.70 -11.30
C ARG A 104 5.49 15.01 -12.07
N LEU A 105 5.56 16.14 -11.35
CA LEU A 105 5.77 17.45 -11.97
C LEU A 105 7.11 17.52 -12.72
N ARG A 106 8.16 16.86 -12.23
CA ARG A 106 9.45 16.78 -12.92
C ARG A 106 9.35 15.96 -14.20
N ALA A 107 8.69 14.81 -14.16
CA ALA A 107 8.47 13.95 -15.32
C ALA A 107 7.64 14.66 -16.40
N GLU A 108 6.48 15.22 -16.03
CA GLU A 108 5.60 15.96 -16.95
C GLU A 108 6.32 17.17 -17.59
N ARG A 109 7.13 17.90 -16.82
CA ARG A 109 7.96 19.00 -17.36
C ARG A 109 9.10 18.52 -18.24
N ALA A 110 9.62 17.31 -18.03
CA ALA A 110 10.64 16.72 -18.90
C ALA A 110 10.02 16.28 -20.22
N GLU A 111 8.86 15.63 -20.18
CA GLU A 111 8.08 15.24 -21.36
C GLU A 111 7.66 16.45 -22.20
N ALA A 112 7.06 17.47 -21.58
CA ALA A 112 6.66 18.69 -22.28
C ALA A 112 7.85 19.40 -22.95
N ARG A 113 9.01 19.40 -22.29
CA ARG A 113 10.24 19.94 -22.90
C ARG A 113 10.72 19.07 -24.06
N ALA A 114 10.69 17.75 -23.93
CA ALA A 114 11.07 16.83 -24.99
C ALA A 114 10.16 16.98 -26.21
N GLU A 115 8.85 17.12 -26.01
CA GLU A 115 7.87 17.40 -27.06
C GLU A 115 8.12 18.75 -27.74
N GLN A 116 8.39 19.80 -26.96
CA GLN A 116 8.75 21.11 -27.50
C GLN A 116 10.03 21.06 -28.34
N TYR A 117 11.08 20.39 -27.86
CA TYR A 117 12.31 20.19 -28.62
C TYR A 117 12.08 19.37 -29.88
N ALA A 118 11.30 18.28 -29.80
CA ALA A 118 10.96 17.47 -30.94
C ALA A 118 10.19 18.28 -32.00
N ALA A 119 9.24 19.12 -31.58
CA ALA A 119 8.49 20.01 -32.48
C ALA A 119 9.41 21.06 -33.14
N LEU A 120 10.35 21.63 -32.41
CA LEU A 120 11.35 22.57 -32.96
C LEU A 120 12.29 21.90 -33.96
N LEU A 121 12.76 20.69 -33.65
CA LEU A 121 13.63 19.90 -34.54
C LEU A 121 12.89 19.48 -35.82
N LYS A 122 11.62 19.07 -35.72
CA LYS A 122 10.74 18.82 -36.88
C LYS A 122 10.60 20.07 -37.75
N LYS A 123 10.30 21.22 -37.14
CA LYS A 123 10.16 22.51 -37.87
C LYS A 123 11.47 22.95 -38.54
N ALA A 124 12.61 22.64 -37.94
CA ALA A 124 13.93 22.90 -38.50
C ALA A 124 14.38 21.85 -39.54
N GLY A 125 13.58 20.81 -39.79
CA GLY A 125 13.87 19.75 -40.77
C GLY A 125 14.91 18.72 -40.30
N LEU A 126 15.25 18.69 -39.01
CA LEU A 126 16.22 17.75 -38.42
C LEU A 126 15.57 16.44 -37.90
N LEU A 127 14.24 16.37 -37.92
CA LEU A 127 13.47 15.16 -37.61
C LEU A 127 12.39 14.96 -38.69
N PRO A 128 12.11 13.72 -39.14
CA PRO A 128 11.02 13.47 -40.09
C PRO A 128 9.66 13.91 -39.50
N PRO A 129 8.76 14.48 -40.33
CA PRO A 129 7.36 14.64 -39.93
C PRO A 129 6.72 13.25 -39.74
N GLU A 130 5.67 13.19 -38.91
CA GLU A 130 4.89 11.96 -38.71
C GLU A 130 4.11 11.56 -39.97
#